data_AF-A0A6J4IV92-F1
#
_entry.id   AF-A0A6J4IV92-F1
#
_cell.length_a   1.000
_cell.length_b   1.000
_cell.length_c   1.000
_cell.angle_alpha   90.00
_cell.angle_beta   90.00
_cell.angle_gamma   90.00
#
_symmetry.space_group_name_H-M   'P 1'
#
loop_
_entity.id
_entity.type
_entity.pdbx_description
1 polymer ?
#
loop_
_entity_poly.entity_id
_entity_poly.type
_entity_poly.pdbx_seq_one_letter_code
_entity_poly.pdbx_strand_id
1 'polypeptide(L)'
;MGRCRLALTISGAVALGAYEAGALAALLVGVQRLLREPDPPVQVDVMAGASAGSITALLAARTLLNGYDPVHVMEEAWVRTPQVERLLQGAGTAAPLSLDGLQRRATGLLSPGPGHEVGVVQEVPIAVHMTLANLHGLQYRIPVVDGGPRPAIPATTYLDWGRFTLQPRDPVEAYTEPAAASPVAVALASGANAVGFPPRLLNRRQRSARQDADGYEDNAIVNLPEDGLLWYTDGGTVDNQPIGRALELVHRVDAGSGTWSARPAESERLMVLVHPHPTAAGPTDDSPWAGRSRPAWLKTLARAYQLHTTQTLFADVFTMQRTNSRLVWANRLHNALAAELGRLSGEDADRWRHALQGVLDSIEADRSTIRAVSGRPAREADTAELSLEELLVEVLQATTGLAGKSVVSVTEITPERLLTGDVRVEDLLAGEFLSRFGGFLHEPLRRRDFDLGYRSTLEWMRDGGLTGHDGRGLSPQHVELALSAAVERYQPAPLVVERGRPDLPLRAHVAAARVLTRAAGIAVWERLRG
;
A
#
# COMPACT_ATOMS: atom_id res chain seq x y z
N MET A 1 17.92 12.37 -19.26
CA MET A 1 18.24 11.31 -18.28
C MET A 1 16.91 10.77 -17.79
N GLY A 2 16.79 9.46 -17.56
CA GLY A 2 15.50 8.91 -17.20
C GLY A 2 15.00 9.38 -15.82
N ARG A 3 13.68 9.59 -15.69
CA ARG A 3 13.01 9.97 -14.43
C ARG A 3 12.68 8.72 -13.61
N CYS A 4 13.12 8.68 -12.35
CA CYS A 4 12.75 7.65 -11.39
C CYS A 4 11.31 7.87 -10.88
N ARG A 5 10.47 6.85 -10.97
CA ARG A 5 9.08 6.89 -10.52
C ARG A 5 8.90 5.94 -9.34
N LEU A 6 8.56 6.50 -8.20
CA LEU A 6 8.38 5.76 -6.95
C LEU A 6 6.92 5.33 -6.78
N ALA A 7 6.74 4.07 -6.41
CA ALA A 7 5.49 3.53 -5.92
C ALA A 7 5.68 3.07 -4.47
N LEU A 8 4.85 3.54 -3.55
CA LEU A 8 5.00 3.24 -2.12
C LEU A 8 3.95 2.21 -1.68
N THR A 9 4.37 1.21 -0.91
CA THR A 9 3.48 0.34 -0.14
C THR A 9 3.80 0.49 1.33
N ILE A 10 2.80 0.84 2.13
CA ILE A 10 2.96 1.13 3.55
C ILE A 10 2.10 0.13 4.32
N SER A 11 2.73 -0.64 5.20
CA SER A 11 2.04 -1.70 5.93
C SER A 11 1.04 -1.16 6.96
N GLY A 12 0.24 -2.05 7.54
CA GLY A 12 -0.51 -1.75 8.75
C GLY A 12 0.26 -2.09 10.02
N ALA A 13 0.36 -1.14 10.95
CA ALA A 13 1.13 -1.32 12.17
C ALA A 13 0.59 -0.62 13.44
N VAL A 14 -0.68 -0.18 13.46
CA VAL A 14 -1.31 0.49 14.61
C VAL A 14 -0.47 1.65 15.14
N ALA A 15 0.08 1.60 16.37
CA ALA A 15 0.88 2.70 16.92
C ALA A 15 2.28 2.79 16.30
N LEU A 16 2.77 1.73 15.66
CA LEU A 16 3.99 1.74 14.86
C LEU A 16 3.81 2.48 13.53
N GLY A 17 2.62 3.05 13.26
CA GLY A 17 2.50 4.12 12.28
C GLY A 17 3.51 5.26 12.54
N ALA A 18 3.98 5.44 13.78
CA ALA A 18 5.10 6.33 14.08
C ALA A 18 6.40 5.97 13.36
N TYR A 19 6.75 4.68 13.27
CA TYR A 19 7.88 4.21 12.46
C TYR A 19 7.68 4.51 10.98
N GLU A 20 6.51 4.16 10.44
CA GLU A 20 6.18 4.39 9.03
C GLU A 20 6.22 5.89 8.67
N ALA A 21 5.76 6.74 9.59
CA ALA A 21 5.77 8.18 9.48
C ALA A 21 7.18 8.76 9.51
N GLY A 22 8.06 8.27 10.39
CA GLY A 22 9.46 8.65 10.40
C GLY A 22 10.20 8.25 9.12
N ALA A 23 9.93 7.03 8.64
CA ALA A 23 10.50 6.55 7.39
C ALA A 23 10.07 7.39 6.19
N LEU A 24 8.77 7.66 6.07
CA LEU A 24 8.25 8.52 5.02
C LEU A 24 8.73 9.96 5.16
N ALA A 25 8.84 10.51 6.37
CA ALA A 25 9.36 11.86 6.55
C ALA A 25 10.75 12.03 5.93
N ALA A 26 11.68 11.09 6.20
CA ALA A 26 13.02 11.10 5.60
C ALA A 26 12.97 10.98 4.06
N LEU A 27 12.18 10.04 3.54
CA LEU A 27 12.04 9.83 2.10
C LEU A 27 11.49 11.08 1.40
N LEU A 28 10.42 11.65 1.95
CA LEU A 28 9.73 12.80 1.37
C LEU A 28 10.58 14.07 1.41
N VAL A 29 11.40 14.27 2.44
CA VAL A 29 12.37 15.37 2.48
C VAL A 29 13.37 15.25 1.33
N GLY A 30 13.92 14.05 1.11
CA GLY A 30 14.81 13.78 0.00
C GLY A 30 14.13 14.02 -1.36
N VAL A 31 12.90 13.52 -1.54
CA VAL A 31 12.10 13.74 -2.75
C VAL A 31 11.85 15.23 -2.98
N GLN A 32 11.40 15.98 -1.97
CA GLN A 32 11.15 17.42 -2.09
C GLN A 32 12.41 18.21 -2.47
N ARG A 33 13.59 17.80 -1.98
CA ARG A 33 14.85 18.41 -2.43
C ARG A 33 15.07 18.20 -3.93
N LEU A 34 14.82 17.00 -4.44
CA LEU A 34 15.00 16.66 -5.85
C LEU A 34 13.93 17.29 -6.76
N LEU A 35 12.73 17.54 -6.23
CA LEU A 35 11.67 18.28 -6.94
C LEU A 35 12.03 19.75 -7.23
N ARG A 36 13.08 20.30 -6.60
CA ARG A 36 13.59 21.66 -6.89
C ARG A 36 14.46 21.74 -8.13
N GLU A 37 14.90 20.60 -8.67
CA GLU A 37 15.71 20.59 -9.89
C GLU A 37 14.85 20.97 -11.11
N PRO A 38 15.39 21.68 -12.12
CA PRO A 38 14.61 22.12 -13.29
C PRO A 38 13.93 21.00 -14.07
N ASP A 39 14.51 19.80 -14.06
CA ASP A 39 13.88 18.55 -14.50
C ASP A 39 13.98 17.54 -13.34
N PRO A 40 12.94 17.46 -12.49
CA PRO A 40 12.98 16.59 -11.33
C PRO A 40 13.28 15.14 -11.71
N PRO A 41 14.37 14.55 -11.17
CA PRO A 41 14.76 13.19 -11.53
C PRO A 41 13.88 12.14 -10.83
N VAL A 42 12.97 12.57 -9.95
CA VAL A 42 12.10 11.68 -9.16
C VAL A 42 10.66 12.20 -9.13
N GLN A 43 9.70 11.28 -9.11
CA GLN A 43 8.31 11.56 -8.76
C GLN A 43 7.72 10.38 -7.98
N VAL A 44 6.76 10.64 -7.10
CA VAL A 44 5.94 9.61 -6.44
C VAL A 44 4.54 9.68 -7.01
N ASP A 45 4.05 8.63 -7.67
CA ASP A 45 2.73 8.68 -8.33
C ASP A 45 1.75 7.58 -7.86
N VAL A 46 2.23 6.65 -7.05
CA VAL A 46 1.44 5.57 -6.47
C VAL A 46 1.74 5.43 -4.98
N MET A 47 0.70 5.36 -4.16
CA MET A 47 0.78 4.94 -2.77
C MET A 47 -0.33 3.94 -2.46
N ALA A 48 0.01 2.84 -1.80
CA ALA A 48 -0.97 1.93 -1.21
C ALA A 48 -0.68 1.77 0.28
N GLY A 49 -1.73 1.71 1.09
CA GLY A 49 -1.58 1.53 2.53
C GLY A 49 -2.72 0.75 3.16
N ALA A 50 -2.42 0.07 4.26
CA ALA A 50 -3.40 -0.63 5.10
C ALA A 50 -3.31 -0.13 6.56
N SER A 51 -4.41 -0.12 7.30
CA SER A 51 -4.43 0.34 8.70
C SER A 51 -3.83 1.74 8.87
N ALA A 52 -2.93 1.89 9.86
CA ALA A 52 -2.05 3.04 10.04
C ALA A 52 -1.39 3.52 8.74
N GLY A 53 -0.93 2.59 7.89
CA GLY A 53 -0.32 2.91 6.61
C GLY A 53 -1.25 3.64 5.63
N SER A 54 -2.57 3.44 5.70
CA SER A 54 -3.51 4.23 4.87
C SER A 54 -3.55 5.71 5.30
N ILE A 55 -3.51 5.96 6.61
CA ILE A 55 -3.46 7.33 7.16
C ILE A 55 -2.13 7.97 6.78
N THR A 56 -1.02 7.25 6.95
CA THR A 56 0.32 7.75 6.61
C THR A 56 0.47 7.99 5.11
N ALA A 57 -0.07 7.11 4.24
CA ALA A 57 -0.10 7.28 2.79
C ALA A 57 -0.87 8.55 2.38
N LEU A 58 -2.04 8.79 2.97
CA LEU A 58 -2.84 9.99 2.69
C LEU A 58 -2.07 11.27 3.04
N LEU A 59 -1.47 11.31 4.23
CA LEU A 59 -0.71 12.46 4.71
C LEU A 59 0.59 12.66 3.91
N ALA A 60 1.25 11.57 3.49
CA ALA A 60 2.42 11.61 2.63
C ALA A 60 2.09 12.23 1.26
N ALA A 61 1.00 11.76 0.65
CA ALA A 61 0.55 12.29 -0.63
C ALA A 61 0.18 13.77 -0.51
N ARG A 62 -0.59 14.16 0.53
CA ARG A 62 -0.92 15.56 0.82
C ARG A 62 0.33 16.43 0.98
N THR A 63 1.31 15.94 1.73
CA THR A 63 2.58 16.65 1.99
C THR A 63 3.32 16.96 0.69
N LEU A 64 3.42 16.01 -0.26
CA LEU A 64 4.07 16.22 -1.55
C LEU A 64 3.27 17.15 -2.48
N LEU A 65 1.95 16.94 -2.56
CA LEU A 65 1.06 17.65 -3.48
C LEU A 65 0.79 19.11 -3.06
N ASN A 66 1.13 19.47 -1.82
CA ASN A 66 0.95 20.83 -1.29
C ASN A 66 2.25 21.45 -0.79
N GLY A 67 3.37 20.72 -0.85
CA GLY A 67 4.67 21.22 -0.44
C GLY A 67 4.76 21.54 1.05
N TYR A 68 4.14 20.72 1.90
CA TYR A 68 4.26 20.83 3.35
C TYR A 68 5.52 20.16 3.87
N ASP A 69 5.92 20.53 5.09
CA ASP A 69 7.06 19.96 5.77
C ASP A 69 6.76 18.51 6.23
N PRO A 70 7.41 17.50 5.64
CA PRO A 70 7.11 16.10 5.94
C PRO A 70 7.36 15.74 7.39
N VAL A 71 8.42 16.29 7.99
CA VAL A 71 8.78 15.99 9.38
C VAL A 71 7.69 16.49 10.32
N HIS A 72 7.26 17.74 10.17
CA HIS A 72 6.20 18.31 10.99
C HIS A 72 4.88 17.54 10.85
N VAL A 73 4.39 17.33 9.63
CA VAL A 73 3.10 16.67 9.40
C VAL A 73 3.09 15.25 9.97
N MET A 74 4.15 14.49 9.72
CA MET A 74 4.28 13.10 10.18
C MET A 74 4.44 13.01 11.71
N GLU A 75 5.23 13.92 12.31
CA GLU A 75 5.41 14.00 13.75
C GLU A 75 4.13 14.43 14.49
N GLU A 76 3.42 15.43 13.96
CA GLU A 76 2.13 15.86 14.53
C GLU A 76 1.11 14.73 14.49
N ALA A 77 1.01 14.02 13.36
CA ALA A 77 0.04 12.95 13.18
C ALA A 77 0.32 11.74 14.07
N TRP A 78 1.59 11.34 14.22
CA TRP A 78 1.94 10.06 14.83
C TRP A 78 2.66 10.15 16.17
N VAL A 79 3.40 11.23 16.44
CA VAL A 79 4.12 11.37 17.71
C VAL A 79 3.31 12.19 18.70
N ARG A 80 2.87 13.39 18.32
CA ARG A 80 2.27 14.36 19.25
C ARG A 80 0.77 14.17 19.47
N THR A 81 0.01 13.96 18.40
CA THR A 81 -1.46 13.90 18.47
C THR A 81 -2.04 12.66 19.16
N PRO A 82 -1.58 11.42 18.86
CA PRO A 82 -2.26 10.21 19.30
C PRO A 82 -1.86 9.83 20.72
N GLN A 83 -2.53 10.44 21.69
CA GLN A 83 -2.40 10.13 23.12
C GLN A 83 -3.57 9.24 23.56
N VAL A 84 -3.28 8.18 24.32
CA VAL A 84 -4.30 7.23 24.80
C VAL A 84 -5.45 7.93 25.54
N GLU A 85 -5.19 9.00 26.28
CA GLU A 85 -6.22 9.79 26.97
C GLU A 85 -7.22 10.40 25.98
N ARG A 86 -6.73 10.87 24.83
CA ARG A 86 -7.58 11.45 23.77
C ARG A 86 -8.39 10.36 23.06
N LEU A 87 -7.79 9.19 22.84
CA LEU A 87 -8.48 8.03 22.27
C LEU A 87 -9.56 7.51 23.21
N LEU A 88 -9.36 7.60 24.53
CA LEU A 88 -10.35 7.25 25.56
C LEU A 88 -11.49 8.25 25.67
N GLN A 89 -11.23 9.56 25.53
CA GLN A 89 -12.22 10.63 25.70
C GLN A 89 -13.39 10.59 24.70
N GLY A 90 -13.19 9.99 23.52
CA GLY A 90 -14.24 9.82 22.51
C GLY A 90 -14.91 8.45 22.50
N ALA A 91 -14.45 7.49 23.31
CA ALA A 91 -14.96 6.13 23.29
C ALA A 91 -16.28 6.02 24.07
N GLY A 92 -17.33 5.56 23.38
CA GLY A 92 -18.62 5.17 23.96
C GLY A 92 -18.56 3.79 24.61
N THR A 93 -19.70 3.08 24.65
CA THR A 93 -19.78 1.69 25.15
C THR A 93 -19.53 0.64 24.08
N ALA A 94 -19.35 1.05 22.81
CA ALA A 94 -19.21 0.13 21.68
C ALA A 94 -17.76 -0.32 21.43
N ALA A 95 -16.76 0.41 21.92
CA ALA A 95 -15.35 0.06 21.75
C ALA A 95 -14.47 0.70 22.84
N PRO A 96 -13.27 0.15 23.12
CA PRO A 96 -12.37 0.71 24.14
C PRO A 96 -11.84 2.11 23.82
N LEU A 97 -11.61 2.40 22.54
CA LEU A 97 -11.01 3.64 22.02
C LEU A 97 -11.86 4.25 20.89
N SER A 98 -11.63 5.52 20.57
CA SER A 98 -12.28 6.24 19.47
C SER A 98 -11.27 7.00 18.62
N LEU A 99 -11.53 7.04 17.31
CA LEU A 99 -10.79 7.84 16.33
C LEU A 99 -11.42 9.22 16.08
N ASP A 100 -12.53 9.58 16.76
CA ASP A 100 -13.23 10.84 16.48
C ASP A 100 -12.40 12.07 16.84
N GLY A 101 -11.53 11.95 17.84
CA GLY A 101 -10.55 12.98 18.17
C GLY A 101 -9.56 13.23 17.03
N LEU A 102 -9.16 12.18 16.31
CA LEU A 102 -8.29 12.27 15.14
C LEU A 102 -9.04 12.89 13.95
N GLN A 103 -10.29 12.48 13.72
CA GLN A 103 -11.14 13.06 12.67
C GLN A 103 -11.34 14.56 12.86
N ARG A 104 -11.63 15.02 14.09
CA ARG A 104 -11.77 16.47 14.40
C ARG A 104 -10.49 17.27 14.17
N ARG A 105 -9.33 16.62 14.18
CA ARG A 105 -8.02 17.27 13.95
C ARG A 105 -7.50 17.09 12.53
N ALA A 106 -8.19 16.31 11.68
CA ALA A 106 -7.75 16.02 10.32
C ALA A 106 -7.48 17.31 9.52
N THR A 107 -8.34 18.33 9.64
CA THR A 107 -8.15 19.64 9.00
C THR A 107 -6.81 20.29 9.34
N GLY A 108 -6.39 20.23 10.61
CA GLY A 108 -5.11 20.79 11.05
C GLY A 108 -3.89 20.03 10.54
N LEU A 109 -4.03 18.71 10.30
CA LEU A 109 -2.98 17.89 9.70
C LEU A 109 -2.92 18.05 8.18
N LEU A 110 -4.07 18.29 7.53
CA LEU A 110 -4.17 18.47 6.08
C LEU A 110 -3.84 19.89 5.60
N SER A 111 -3.87 20.86 6.51
CA SER A 111 -3.48 22.25 6.29
C SER A 111 -2.69 22.74 7.49
N PRO A 112 -1.42 22.31 7.63
CA PRO A 112 -0.57 22.81 8.70
C PRO A 112 -0.46 24.33 8.59
N GLY A 113 -0.42 25.02 9.73
CA GLY A 113 -0.46 26.49 9.76
C GLY A 113 0.72 27.17 9.06
N PRO A 114 0.69 28.51 8.94
CA PRO A 114 1.77 29.27 8.32
C PRO A 114 3.13 28.94 8.95
N GLY A 115 4.15 28.70 8.11
CA GLY A 115 5.50 28.33 8.56
C GLY A 115 5.87 26.85 8.39
N HIS A 116 4.93 26.02 7.97
CA HIS A 116 5.16 24.60 7.64
C HIS A 116 5.08 24.30 6.14
N GLU A 117 5.11 25.35 5.31
CA GLU A 117 5.22 25.26 3.85
C GLU A 117 6.70 25.28 3.45
N VAL A 118 7.12 24.29 2.66
CA VAL A 118 8.49 24.19 2.11
C VAL A 118 8.54 24.77 0.69
N GLY A 119 7.38 25.09 0.11
CA GLY A 119 7.25 25.78 -1.18
C GLY A 119 7.50 24.93 -2.43
N VAL A 120 7.74 23.62 -2.27
CA VAL A 120 7.99 22.70 -3.38
C VAL A 120 6.82 21.74 -3.54
N VAL A 121 6.08 21.87 -4.63
CA VAL A 121 4.90 21.06 -4.93
C VAL A 121 5.25 20.06 -6.02
N GLN A 122 4.86 18.80 -5.83
CA GLN A 122 4.85 17.84 -6.93
C GLN A 122 3.63 18.11 -7.82
N GLU A 123 3.85 18.31 -9.12
CA GLU A 123 2.77 18.58 -10.09
C GLU A 123 2.10 17.31 -10.64
N VAL A 124 2.68 16.14 -10.38
CA VAL A 124 2.11 14.85 -10.81
C VAL A 124 1.11 14.35 -9.76
N PRO A 125 -0.13 14.00 -10.15
CA PRO A 125 -1.12 13.43 -9.24
C PRO A 125 -0.67 12.12 -8.62
N ILE A 126 -1.18 11.80 -7.43
CA ILE A 126 -0.84 10.57 -6.71
C ILE A 126 -2.08 9.68 -6.62
N ALA A 127 -1.99 8.47 -7.17
CA ALA A 127 -2.99 7.44 -6.97
C ALA A 127 -2.79 6.79 -5.58
N VAL A 128 -3.77 6.96 -4.70
CA VAL A 128 -3.75 6.43 -3.33
C VAL A 128 -4.82 5.36 -3.17
N HIS A 129 -4.39 4.12 -2.89
CA HIS A 129 -5.28 3.01 -2.54
C HIS A 129 -5.18 2.65 -1.06
N MET A 130 -6.33 2.50 -0.42
CA MET A 130 -6.43 2.19 1.01
C MET A 130 -7.20 0.88 1.20
N THR A 131 -6.60 -0.09 1.88
CA THR A 131 -7.21 -1.38 2.17
C THR A 131 -8.36 -1.23 3.16
N LEU A 132 -9.47 -1.93 2.95
CA LEU A 132 -10.61 -1.94 3.87
C LEU A 132 -11.13 -3.37 4.05
N ALA A 133 -11.55 -3.70 5.27
CA ALA A 133 -12.24 -4.95 5.56
C ALA A 133 -13.74 -4.69 5.70
N ASN A 134 -14.51 -5.11 4.70
CA ASN A 134 -15.97 -4.95 4.65
C ASN A 134 -16.66 -6.07 5.46
N LEU A 135 -17.37 -5.71 6.53
CA LEU A 135 -18.04 -6.68 7.40
C LEU A 135 -19.24 -7.39 6.75
N HIS A 136 -19.82 -6.83 5.68
CA HIS A 136 -20.93 -7.43 4.93
C HIS A 136 -20.49 -8.59 4.03
N GLY A 137 -19.27 -8.52 3.49
CA GLY A 137 -18.81 -9.40 2.41
C GLY A 137 -19.42 -9.02 1.06
N LEU A 138 -18.56 -8.84 0.06
CA LEU A 138 -18.92 -8.52 -1.32
C LEU A 138 -18.98 -9.81 -2.14
N GLN A 139 -20.16 -10.11 -2.70
CA GLN A 139 -20.40 -11.29 -3.51
C GLN A 139 -20.17 -10.97 -4.98
N TYR A 140 -19.46 -11.86 -5.67
CA TYR A 140 -19.18 -11.75 -7.09
C TYR A 140 -19.15 -13.14 -7.73
N ARG A 141 -19.07 -13.17 -9.07
CA ARG A 141 -19.05 -14.41 -9.84
C ARG A 141 -17.75 -14.53 -10.63
N ILE A 142 -17.08 -15.68 -10.52
CA ILE A 142 -15.86 -15.98 -11.26
C ILE A 142 -16.25 -16.73 -12.54
N PRO A 143 -16.03 -16.13 -13.73
CA PRO A 143 -16.27 -16.81 -14.99
C PRO A 143 -15.24 -17.92 -15.21
N VAL A 144 -15.68 -19.05 -15.78
CA VAL A 144 -14.82 -20.20 -16.10
C VAL A 144 -14.63 -20.25 -17.62
N VAL A 145 -13.37 -20.17 -18.06
CA VAL A 145 -13.00 -20.25 -19.48
C VAL A 145 -12.61 -21.69 -19.78
N ASP A 146 -13.55 -22.47 -20.33
CA ASP A 146 -13.29 -23.90 -20.60
C ASP A 146 -14.15 -24.42 -21.77
N GLY A 147 -14.17 -23.67 -22.89
CA GLY A 147 -14.74 -24.10 -24.18
C GLY A 147 -16.24 -24.45 -24.20
N GLY A 148 -16.97 -24.23 -23.11
CA GLY A 148 -18.38 -24.57 -22.96
C GLY A 148 -19.08 -23.78 -21.84
N PRO A 149 -20.43 -23.82 -21.78
CA PRO A 149 -21.21 -23.03 -20.83
C PRO A 149 -21.18 -23.68 -19.43
N ARG A 150 -20.13 -23.40 -18.64
CA ARG A 150 -20.12 -23.71 -17.22
C ARG A 150 -20.71 -22.56 -16.41
N PRO A 151 -21.48 -22.84 -15.34
CA PRO A 151 -21.96 -21.80 -14.44
C PRO A 151 -20.77 -21.12 -13.75
N ALA A 152 -20.83 -19.80 -13.65
CA ALA A 152 -19.83 -19.02 -12.92
C ALA A 152 -19.80 -19.43 -11.44
N ILE A 153 -18.61 -19.41 -10.84
CA ILE A 153 -18.41 -19.82 -9.44
C ILE A 153 -18.78 -18.64 -8.54
N PRO A 154 -19.77 -18.79 -7.63
CA PRO A 154 -20.07 -17.74 -6.65
C PRO A 154 -18.91 -17.63 -5.65
N ALA A 155 -18.47 -16.41 -5.38
CA ALA A 155 -17.40 -16.10 -4.45
C ALA A 155 -17.77 -14.90 -3.58
N THR A 156 -17.16 -14.84 -2.39
CA THR A 156 -17.30 -13.71 -1.47
C THR A 156 -15.92 -13.22 -1.08
N THR A 157 -15.72 -11.90 -1.14
CA THR A 157 -14.53 -11.24 -0.60
C THR A 157 -14.91 -10.27 0.51
N TYR A 158 -14.13 -10.23 1.58
CA TYR A 158 -14.24 -9.21 2.62
C TYR A 158 -13.27 -8.04 2.36
N LEU A 159 -12.40 -8.17 1.36
CA LEU A 159 -11.46 -7.14 0.94
C LEU A 159 -12.16 -6.12 0.04
N ASP A 160 -12.03 -4.85 0.42
CA ASP A 160 -12.52 -3.70 -0.33
C ASP A 160 -11.44 -2.61 -0.35
N TRP A 161 -11.62 -1.58 -1.17
CA TRP A 161 -10.63 -0.53 -1.38
C TRP A 161 -11.26 0.85 -1.38
N GLY A 162 -10.55 1.85 -0.86
CA GLY A 162 -10.76 3.23 -1.25
C GLY A 162 -9.76 3.65 -2.30
N ARG A 163 -10.24 4.22 -3.42
CA ARG A 163 -9.43 4.46 -4.62
C ARG A 163 -9.38 5.94 -5.02
N PHE A 164 -8.34 6.66 -4.62
CA PHE A 164 -8.27 8.11 -4.84
C PHE A 164 -7.17 8.47 -5.83
N THR A 165 -7.40 9.51 -6.62
CA THR A 165 -6.34 10.21 -7.35
C THR A 165 -6.31 11.64 -6.84
N LEU A 166 -5.31 11.95 -6.03
CA LEU A 166 -5.15 13.24 -5.37
C LEU A 166 -4.39 14.18 -6.28
N GLN A 167 -4.87 15.41 -6.43
CA GLN A 167 -4.30 16.41 -7.33
C GLN A 167 -3.40 17.39 -6.56
N PRO A 168 -2.40 17.98 -7.24
CA PRO A 168 -1.60 19.05 -6.67
C PRO A 168 -2.48 20.20 -6.20
N ARG A 169 -2.21 20.71 -4.99
CA ARG A 169 -2.89 21.88 -4.41
C ARG A 169 -4.40 21.71 -4.22
N ASP A 170 -4.90 20.47 -4.13
CA ASP A 170 -6.30 20.24 -3.80
C ASP A 170 -6.70 21.00 -2.52
N PRO A 171 -7.94 21.49 -2.40
CA PRO A 171 -8.41 22.11 -1.16
C PRO A 171 -8.64 21.04 -0.08
N VAL A 172 -8.70 21.43 1.21
CA VAL A 172 -8.88 20.46 2.32
C VAL A 172 -10.18 19.68 2.16
N GLU A 173 -11.21 20.32 1.61
CA GLU A 173 -12.53 19.76 1.34
C GLU A 173 -12.46 18.53 0.43
N ALA A 174 -11.50 18.46 -0.50
CA ALA A 174 -11.28 17.30 -1.36
C ALA A 174 -10.86 16.04 -0.56
N TYR A 175 -10.37 16.22 0.67
CA TYR A 175 -9.93 15.16 1.56
C TYR A 175 -10.95 14.81 2.64
N THR A 176 -11.83 15.76 2.99
CA THR A 176 -12.78 15.60 4.09
C THR A 176 -14.21 15.37 3.63
N GLU A 177 -14.58 15.81 2.41
CA GLU A 177 -15.94 15.68 1.86
C GLU A 177 -16.03 14.70 0.69
N PRO A 178 -17.17 14.00 0.52
CA PRO A 178 -18.28 13.93 1.48
C PRO A 178 -17.87 13.14 2.74
N ALA A 179 -18.35 13.55 3.91
CA ALA A 179 -17.92 13.00 5.20
C ALA A 179 -17.94 11.45 5.34
N ALA A 180 -18.79 10.75 4.58
CA ALA A 180 -18.90 9.28 4.60
C ALA A 180 -18.17 8.56 3.45
N ALA A 181 -17.51 9.27 2.54
CA ALA A 181 -16.77 8.67 1.40
C ALA A 181 -15.42 9.35 1.10
N SER A 182 -15.05 10.37 1.86
CA SER A 182 -13.83 11.14 1.65
C SER A 182 -12.55 10.34 1.93
N PRO A 183 -11.40 10.76 1.39
CA PRO A 183 -10.10 10.16 1.69
C PRO A 183 -9.85 9.99 3.19
N VAL A 184 -10.18 10.98 4.01
CA VAL A 184 -10.03 10.91 5.46
C VAL A 184 -10.95 9.85 6.07
N ALA A 185 -12.22 9.82 5.68
CA ALA A 185 -13.18 8.84 6.20
C ALA A 185 -12.71 7.40 5.91
N VAL A 186 -12.21 7.17 4.70
CA VAL A 186 -11.64 5.88 4.29
C VAL A 186 -10.37 5.55 5.07
N ALA A 187 -9.43 6.50 5.20
CA ALA A 187 -8.19 6.26 5.93
C ALA A 187 -8.46 5.89 7.40
N LEU A 188 -9.44 6.55 8.03
CA LEU A 188 -9.87 6.24 9.39
C LEU A 188 -10.59 4.90 9.49
N ALA A 189 -11.40 4.52 8.50
CA ALA A 189 -12.02 3.20 8.44
C ALA A 189 -10.96 2.09 8.29
N SER A 190 -9.95 2.31 7.44
CA SER A 190 -8.81 1.42 7.31
C SER A 190 -8.03 1.29 8.62
N GLY A 191 -7.86 2.36 9.40
CA GLY A 191 -7.19 2.30 10.72
C GLY A 191 -8.05 1.82 11.89
N ALA A 192 -9.32 1.48 11.68
CA ALA A 192 -10.26 1.15 12.75
C ALA A 192 -10.11 -0.30 13.24
N ASN A 193 -8.98 -0.60 13.89
CA ASN A 193 -8.66 -1.96 14.35
C ASN A 193 -9.74 -2.48 15.33
N ALA A 194 -10.36 -3.62 14.99
CA ALA A 194 -11.49 -4.18 15.74
C ALA A 194 -11.22 -4.45 17.23
N VAL A 195 -9.95 -4.60 17.63
CA VAL A 195 -9.58 -4.79 19.05
C VAL A 195 -9.70 -3.49 19.85
N GLY A 196 -9.46 -2.34 19.21
CA GLY A 196 -9.38 -1.03 19.86
C GLY A 196 -10.51 -0.08 19.52
N PHE A 197 -11.00 -0.11 18.28
CA PHE A 197 -11.84 0.93 17.70
C PHE A 197 -13.15 0.36 17.14
N PRO A 198 -14.24 1.15 17.12
CA PRO A 198 -15.50 0.71 16.53
C PRO A 198 -15.41 0.67 15.00
N PRO A 199 -16.21 -0.17 14.33
CA PRO A 199 -16.29 -0.16 12.88
C PRO A 199 -16.82 1.21 12.38
N ARG A 200 -16.50 1.53 11.14
CA ARG A 200 -16.84 2.80 10.48
C ARG A 200 -17.82 2.55 9.35
N LEU A 201 -18.89 3.35 9.30
CA LEU A 201 -19.84 3.33 8.20
C LEU A 201 -19.34 4.22 7.06
N LEU A 202 -19.29 3.68 5.84
CA LEU A 202 -18.97 4.44 4.63
C LEU A 202 -20.11 4.34 3.62
N ASN A 203 -20.28 5.38 2.80
CA ASN A 203 -21.25 5.42 1.72
C ASN A 203 -20.55 5.28 0.36
N ARG A 204 -20.74 4.14 -0.31
CA ARG A 204 -20.12 3.84 -1.61
C ARG A 204 -20.80 4.50 -2.81
N ARG A 205 -22.03 4.98 -2.65
CA ARG A 205 -22.78 5.69 -3.70
C ARG A 205 -22.53 7.21 -3.71
N GLN A 206 -22.14 7.79 -2.58
CA GLN A 206 -21.82 9.22 -2.48
C GLN A 206 -20.48 9.60 -3.11
N ARG A 207 -19.69 8.62 -3.56
CA ARG A 207 -18.46 8.90 -4.28
C ARG A 207 -18.81 9.27 -5.72
N SER A 208 -18.18 10.32 -6.23
CA SER A 208 -18.40 10.74 -7.63
C SER A 208 -18.21 9.56 -8.57
N ALA A 209 -19.10 9.47 -9.57
CA ALA A 209 -19.22 8.35 -10.53
C ALA A 209 -17.96 8.04 -11.36
N ARG A 210 -16.80 8.64 -11.06
CA ARG A 210 -15.51 8.43 -11.73
C ARG A 210 -14.42 7.80 -10.85
N GLN A 211 -14.64 7.60 -9.54
CA GLN A 211 -13.58 7.17 -8.61
C GLN A 211 -13.81 5.81 -7.90
N ASP A 212 -15.05 5.38 -7.64
CA ASP A 212 -15.35 3.99 -7.19
C ASP A 212 -16.47 3.29 -7.97
N ALA A 213 -17.38 4.01 -8.65
CA ALA A 213 -18.56 3.40 -9.29
C ALA A 213 -18.17 2.32 -10.29
N ASP A 214 -17.20 2.63 -11.15
CA ASP A 214 -16.60 1.68 -12.09
C ASP A 214 -16.08 0.44 -11.35
N GLY A 215 -15.51 0.59 -10.14
CA GLY A 215 -14.88 -0.53 -9.43
C GLY A 215 -15.83 -1.59 -8.86
N TYR A 216 -17.10 -1.29 -8.59
CA TYR A 216 -18.06 -2.32 -8.12
C TYR A 216 -18.79 -2.97 -9.29
N GLU A 217 -19.12 -2.19 -10.31
CA GLU A 217 -19.69 -2.67 -11.58
C GLU A 217 -18.65 -3.51 -12.35
N ASP A 218 -17.41 -3.04 -12.46
CA ASP A 218 -16.28 -3.78 -13.04
C ASP A 218 -16.05 -5.09 -12.30
N ASN A 219 -16.18 -5.12 -10.98
CA ASN A 219 -15.96 -6.36 -10.22
C ASN A 219 -17.19 -7.27 -10.16
N ALA A 220 -18.26 -6.94 -10.89
CA ALA A 220 -19.50 -7.71 -10.93
C ALA A 220 -20.05 -8.01 -9.53
N ILE A 221 -19.98 -7.02 -8.62
CA ILE A 221 -20.51 -7.17 -7.26
C ILE A 221 -22.04 -7.20 -7.33
N VAL A 222 -22.66 -8.27 -6.82
CA VAL A 222 -24.10 -8.52 -6.98
C VAL A 222 -24.95 -8.19 -5.75
N ASN A 223 -24.34 -7.91 -4.60
CA ASN A 223 -25.04 -7.74 -3.32
C ASN A 223 -24.79 -6.38 -2.65
N LEU A 224 -24.52 -5.34 -3.43
CA LEU A 224 -24.34 -3.97 -2.92
C LEU A 224 -25.69 -3.42 -2.40
N PRO A 225 -25.76 -2.90 -1.16
CA PRO A 225 -26.98 -2.30 -0.62
C PRO A 225 -27.50 -1.13 -1.46
N GLU A 226 -28.82 -0.93 -1.48
CA GLU A 226 -29.47 0.16 -2.23
C GLU A 226 -29.07 1.56 -1.75
N ASP A 227 -28.79 1.73 -0.47
CA ASP A 227 -28.31 2.99 0.10
C ASP A 227 -26.79 3.19 -0.03
N GLY A 228 -26.07 2.13 -0.45
CA GLY A 228 -24.61 2.11 -0.56
C GLY A 228 -23.87 2.13 0.78
N LEU A 229 -24.57 1.95 1.91
CA LEU A 229 -24.00 2.03 3.24
C LEU A 229 -23.43 0.67 3.67
N LEU A 230 -22.15 0.66 4.03
CA LEU A 230 -21.43 -0.55 4.42
C LEU A 230 -20.55 -0.28 5.64
N TRP A 231 -20.46 -1.27 6.52
CA TRP A 231 -19.62 -1.22 7.72
C TRP A 231 -18.23 -1.80 7.45
N TYR A 232 -17.22 -1.07 7.88
CA TYR A 232 -15.81 -1.41 7.67
C TYR A 232 -15.05 -1.48 8.99
N THR A 233 -14.09 -2.39 9.03
CA THR A 233 -13.04 -2.45 10.04
C THR A 233 -11.68 -2.36 9.36
N ASP A 234 -10.62 -2.47 10.15
CA ASP A 234 -9.25 -2.33 9.70
C ASP A 234 -8.90 -3.28 8.55
N GLY A 235 -8.48 -2.70 7.42
CA GLY A 235 -8.13 -3.44 6.21
C GLY A 235 -6.93 -4.37 6.39
N GLY A 236 -6.02 -4.04 7.32
CA GLY A 236 -4.86 -4.86 7.66
C GLY A 236 -5.21 -6.19 8.31
N THR A 237 -6.47 -6.42 8.69
CA THR A 237 -6.96 -7.74 9.11
C THR A 237 -7.05 -8.74 7.96
N VAL A 238 -7.23 -8.26 6.73
CA VAL A 238 -7.37 -9.08 5.51
C VAL A 238 -6.15 -8.95 4.61
N ASP A 239 -5.65 -7.72 4.42
CA ASP A 239 -4.45 -7.44 3.64
C ASP A 239 -3.65 -6.30 4.30
N ASN A 240 -2.62 -6.70 5.07
CA ASN A 240 -1.79 -5.76 5.83
C ASN A 240 -0.71 -5.08 4.99
N GLN A 241 -0.45 -5.55 3.77
CA GLN A 241 0.65 -5.11 2.92
C GLN A 241 0.19 -5.16 1.45
N PRO A 242 -0.47 -4.09 0.97
CA PRO A 242 -1.17 -4.11 -0.32
C PRO A 242 -0.23 -3.96 -1.54
N ILE A 243 0.85 -4.75 -1.59
CA ILE A 243 1.86 -4.71 -2.66
C ILE A 243 1.27 -5.15 -4.00
N GLY A 244 0.47 -6.22 -4.04
CA GLY A 244 -0.24 -6.61 -5.26
C GLY A 244 -1.12 -5.49 -5.81
N ARG A 245 -1.76 -4.73 -4.92
CA ARG A 245 -2.62 -3.59 -5.29
C ARG A 245 -1.81 -2.39 -5.80
N ALA A 246 -0.68 -2.08 -5.18
CA ALA A 246 0.22 -1.03 -5.67
C ALA A 246 0.80 -1.38 -7.06
N LEU A 247 1.10 -2.65 -7.33
CA LEU A 247 1.53 -3.10 -8.66
C LEU A 247 0.44 -2.93 -9.72
N GLU A 248 -0.81 -3.26 -9.38
CA GLU A 248 -1.96 -3.01 -10.26
C GLU A 248 -2.13 -1.51 -10.54
N LEU A 249 -1.92 -0.67 -9.53
CA LEU A 249 -1.94 0.79 -9.69
C LEU A 249 -0.84 1.30 -10.61
N VAL A 250 0.40 0.87 -10.38
CA VAL A 250 1.54 1.20 -11.23
C VAL A 250 1.22 0.87 -12.68
N HIS A 251 0.69 -0.32 -12.90
CA HIS A 251 0.30 -0.78 -14.23
C HIS A 251 -0.77 0.10 -14.87
N ARG A 252 -1.78 0.51 -14.10
CA ARG A 252 -2.86 1.39 -14.59
C ARG A 252 -2.33 2.78 -14.95
N VAL A 253 -1.48 3.35 -14.10
CA VAL A 253 -0.85 4.65 -14.36
C VAL A 253 0.10 4.57 -15.56
N ASP A 254 0.73 3.41 -15.79
CA ASP A 254 1.63 3.14 -16.93
C ASP A 254 0.94 2.64 -18.21
N ALA A 255 -0.32 2.22 -18.13
CA ALA A 255 -1.09 1.82 -19.31
C ALA A 255 -1.53 3.04 -20.14
N GLY A 256 -1.63 4.21 -19.50
CA GLY A 256 -1.88 5.48 -20.18
C GLY A 256 -0.71 6.00 -21.03
N SER A 257 0.45 5.32 -21.03
CA SER A 257 1.67 5.76 -21.74
C SER A 257 2.06 4.92 -22.97
N GLY A 258 1.13 4.14 -23.53
CA GLY A 258 1.27 3.50 -24.85
C GLY A 258 1.78 2.06 -24.88
N THR A 259 1.73 1.47 -26.08
CA THR A 259 2.21 0.13 -26.45
C THR A 259 3.69 -0.05 -26.11
N TRP A 260 4.16 -1.30 -26.09
CA TRP A 260 5.51 -1.69 -25.63
C TRP A 260 6.67 -0.93 -26.32
N SER A 261 6.45 -0.40 -27.53
CA SER A 261 7.38 0.43 -28.31
C SER A 261 7.29 1.94 -28.05
N ALA A 262 6.20 2.43 -27.42
CA ALA A 262 5.94 3.85 -27.17
C ALA A 262 6.18 4.28 -25.71
N ARG A 263 6.47 3.34 -24.81
CA ARG A 263 6.89 3.68 -23.45
C ARG A 263 8.23 4.41 -23.52
N PRO A 264 8.37 5.59 -22.88
CA PRO A 264 9.66 6.24 -22.85
C PRO A 264 10.65 5.25 -22.24
N ALA A 265 11.72 4.95 -22.97
CA ALA A 265 12.90 4.23 -22.47
C ALA A 265 13.61 4.98 -21.32
N GLU A 266 12.96 6.00 -20.75
CA GLU A 266 13.48 7.04 -19.89
C GLU A 266 12.74 7.12 -18.55
N SER A 267 11.93 6.13 -18.13
CA SER A 267 11.41 6.15 -16.75
C SER A 267 11.50 4.81 -16.04
N GLU A 268 12.10 4.84 -14.86
CA GLU A 268 12.43 3.67 -14.05
C GLU A 268 11.47 3.53 -12.88
N ARG A 269 10.95 2.31 -12.66
CA ARG A 269 9.97 2.07 -11.60
C ARG A 269 10.65 1.44 -10.38
N LEU A 270 10.68 2.18 -9.28
CA LEU A 270 11.10 1.67 -7.99
C LEU A 270 9.90 1.57 -7.04
N MET A 271 9.66 0.36 -6.54
CA MET A 271 8.65 0.10 -5.55
C MET A 271 9.29 0.01 -4.17
N VAL A 272 8.85 0.88 -3.26
CA VAL A 272 9.38 0.98 -1.91
C VAL A 272 8.34 0.44 -0.94
N LEU A 273 8.69 -0.64 -0.25
CA LEU A 273 7.93 -1.19 0.86
C LEU A 273 8.44 -0.57 2.17
N VAL A 274 7.56 0.10 2.90
CA VAL A 274 7.85 0.61 4.25
C VAL A 274 7.21 -0.35 5.25
N HIS A 275 8.05 -1.00 6.05
CA HIS A 275 7.58 -2.05 6.94
C HIS A 275 8.37 -2.11 8.26
N PRO A 276 7.73 -1.93 9.43
CA PRO A 276 8.42 -2.05 10.72
C PRO A 276 8.77 -3.49 11.08
N HIS A 277 8.14 -4.50 10.46
CA HIS A 277 8.26 -5.90 10.85
C HIS A 277 8.58 -6.83 9.69
N PRO A 278 9.71 -6.66 8.97
CA PRO A 278 10.15 -7.69 8.04
C PRO A 278 10.03 -9.02 8.77
N THR A 279 9.20 -9.92 8.26
CA THR A 279 9.02 -11.18 8.97
C THR A 279 10.29 -11.96 8.76
N ALA A 280 11.23 -11.78 9.70
CA ALA A 280 12.42 -12.59 9.81
C ALA A 280 12.00 -14.05 9.72
N ALA A 281 12.89 -14.88 9.16
CA ALA A 281 12.79 -16.32 9.31
C ALA A 281 12.42 -16.62 10.78
N GLY A 282 11.35 -17.39 10.99
CA GLY A 282 10.73 -17.57 12.30
C GLY A 282 11.77 -17.81 13.40
N PRO A 283 11.46 -17.47 14.67
CA PRO A 283 12.43 -17.55 15.76
C PRO A 283 13.17 -18.89 15.70
N THR A 284 14.50 -18.84 15.77
CA THR A 284 15.38 -20.01 15.71
C THR A 284 15.05 -21.07 16.77
N ASP A 285 14.31 -20.70 17.82
CA ASP A 285 13.67 -21.59 18.77
C ASP A 285 12.15 -21.66 18.54
N ASP A 286 11.74 -22.47 17.56
CA ASP A 286 10.34 -22.79 17.27
C ASP A 286 9.78 -23.90 18.19
N SER A 287 10.50 -24.28 19.26
CA SER A 287 10.10 -25.38 20.16
C SER A 287 8.70 -25.30 20.77
N PRO A 288 8.09 -24.11 21.02
CA PRO A 288 6.70 -24.03 21.49
C PRO A 288 5.66 -24.46 20.44
N TRP A 289 6.04 -24.42 19.15
CA TRP A 289 5.18 -24.72 18.00
C TRP A 289 5.57 -26.04 17.30
N ALA A 290 6.82 -26.46 17.48
CA ALA A 290 7.39 -27.70 16.94
C ALA A 290 7.59 -28.80 18.00
N GLY A 291 7.20 -28.55 19.26
CA GLY A 291 7.30 -29.50 20.37
C GLY A 291 6.12 -30.46 20.50
N ARG A 292 6.27 -31.49 21.35
CA ARG A 292 5.20 -32.46 21.67
C ARG A 292 4.10 -31.88 22.57
N SER A 293 4.35 -30.76 23.23
CA SER A 293 3.44 -30.14 24.18
C SER A 293 2.40 -29.30 23.45
N ARG A 294 1.11 -29.48 23.79
CA ARG A 294 0.03 -28.67 23.20
C ARG A 294 0.17 -27.20 23.65
N PRO A 295 0.26 -26.22 22.73
CA PRO A 295 0.28 -24.81 23.10
C PRO A 295 -1.06 -24.39 23.73
N ALA A 296 -0.99 -23.39 24.62
CA ALA A 296 -2.18 -22.82 25.25
C ALA A 296 -3.08 -22.16 24.20
N TRP A 297 -4.40 -22.38 24.30
CA TRP A 297 -5.37 -21.91 23.30
C TRP A 297 -5.26 -20.41 22.98
N LEU A 298 -5.10 -19.56 24.00
CA LEU A 298 -4.97 -18.11 23.78
C LEU A 298 -3.68 -17.74 23.05
N LYS A 299 -2.58 -18.46 23.30
CA LYS A 299 -1.32 -18.29 22.55
C LYS A 299 -1.48 -18.76 21.11
N THR A 300 -2.16 -19.89 20.88
CA THR A 300 -2.47 -20.38 19.54
C THR A 300 -3.35 -19.41 18.77
N LEU A 301 -4.38 -18.83 19.40
CA LEU A 301 -5.26 -17.84 18.78
C LEU A 301 -4.47 -16.59 18.36
N ALA A 302 -3.64 -16.06 19.26
CA ALA A 302 -2.77 -14.92 18.95
C ALA A 302 -1.78 -15.25 17.81
N ARG A 303 -1.17 -16.43 17.82
CA ARG A 303 -0.27 -16.90 16.75
C ARG A 303 -0.99 -17.09 15.42
N ALA A 304 -2.20 -17.66 15.42
CA ALA A 304 -3.00 -17.85 14.20
C ALA A 304 -3.36 -16.50 13.56
N TYR A 305 -3.72 -15.51 14.38
CA TYR A 305 -3.94 -14.15 13.92
C TYR A 305 -2.68 -13.54 13.29
N GLN A 306 -1.52 -13.69 13.93
CA GLN A 306 -0.23 -13.24 13.38
C GLN A 306 0.14 -13.95 12.06
N LEU A 307 -0.03 -15.28 11.99
CA LEU A 307 0.25 -16.07 10.78
C LEU A 307 -0.58 -15.60 9.59
N HIS A 308 -1.87 -15.30 9.81
CA HIS A 308 -2.74 -14.79 8.77
C HIS A 308 -2.22 -13.47 8.19
N THR A 309 -1.75 -12.55 9.03
CA THR A 309 -1.22 -11.24 8.59
C THR A 309 0.13 -11.32 7.88
N THR A 310 0.94 -12.37 8.15
CA THR A 310 2.29 -12.54 7.59
C THR A 310 2.30 -13.27 6.25
N GLN A 311 1.42 -14.27 6.07
CA GLN A 311 1.46 -15.17 4.91
C GLN A 311 1.21 -14.45 3.58
N THR A 312 0.44 -13.36 3.60
CA THR A 312 0.00 -12.61 2.41
C THR A 312 1.17 -11.91 1.69
N LEU A 313 2.19 -11.45 2.42
CA LEU A 313 3.31 -10.69 1.86
C LEU A 313 4.19 -11.48 0.89
N PHE A 314 4.71 -12.61 1.35
CA PHE A 314 5.67 -13.39 0.57
C PHE A 314 5.01 -14.00 -0.67
N ALA A 315 3.71 -14.31 -0.60
CA ALA A 315 2.95 -14.76 -1.75
C ALA A 315 2.90 -13.70 -2.86
N ASP A 316 2.69 -12.44 -2.50
CA ASP A 316 2.63 -11.34 -3.47
C ASP A 316 3.99 -10.98 -4.05
N VAL A 317 5.03 -10.87 -3.22
CA VAL A 317 6.40 -10.61 -3.68
C VAL A 317 6.87 -11.75 -4.59
N PHE A 318 6.58 -13.00 -4.24
CA PHE A 318 6.89 -14.16 -5.07
C PHE A 318 6.13 -14.13 -6.40
N THR A 319 4.84 -13.78 -6.37
CA THR A 319 4.02 -13.62 -7.59
C THR A 319 4.54 -12.51 -8.49
N MET A 320 5.02 -11.41 -7.91
CA MET A 320 5.67 -10.33 -8.63
C MET A 320 7.00 -10.79 -9.25
N GLN A 321 7.88 -11.44 -8.49
CA GLN A 321 9.15 -11.95 -9.02
C GLN A 321 8.93 -12.96 -10.15
N ARG A 322 7.87 -13.79 -10.05
CA ARG A 322 7.45 -14.68 -11.13
C ARG A 322 7.00 -13.89 -12.36
N THR A 323 6.29 -12.79 -12.18
CA THR A 323 5.84 -11.90 -13.27
C THR A 323 7.02 -11.18 -13.93
N ASN A 324 7.96 -10.62 -13.14
CA ASN A 324 9.21 -10.03 -13.64
C ASN A 324 10.02 -11.05 -14.44
N SER A 325 10.20 -12.26 -13.92
CA SER A 325 10.90 -13.34 -14.62
C SER A 325 10.24 -13.66 -15.96
N ARG A 326 8.90 -13.75 -15.98
CA ARG A 326 8.13 -13.97 -17.21
C ARG A 326 8.26 -12.82 -18.21
N LEU A 327 8.31 -11.56 -17.77
CA LEU A 327 8.57 -10.40 -18.63
C LEU A 327 9.95 -10.48 -19.28
N VAL A 328 10.98 -10.81 -18.49
CA VAL A 328 12.35 -10.98 -19.00
C VAL A 328 12.40 -12.12 -20.02
N TRP A 329 11.75 -13.26 -19.74
CA TRP A 329 11.72 -14.40 -20.66
C TRP A 329 10.92 -14.09 -21.94
N ALA A 330 9.77 -13.42 -21.82
CA ALA A 330 8.97 -13.00 -22.97
C ALA A 330 9.74 -12.04 -23.88
N ASN A 331 10.47 -11.08 -23.29
CA ASN A 331 11.35 -10.18 -24.03
C ASN A 331 12.49 -10.92 -24.73
N ARG A 332 13.16 -11.86 -24.04
CA ARG A 332 14.20 -12.70 -24.67
C ARG A 332 13.66 -13.52 -25.83
N LEU A 333 12.47 -14.11 -25.68
CA LEU A 333 11.80 -14.86 -26.74
C LEU A 333 11.42 -13.95 -27.92
N HIS A 334 10.84 -12.79 -27.64
CA HIS A 334 10.51 -11.80 -28.65
C HIS A 334 11.74 -11.38 -29.46
N ASN A 335 12.84 -10.99 -28.82
CA ASN A 335 14.08 -10.59 -29.50
C ASN A 335 14.67 -11.72 -30.36
N ALA A 336 14.59 -12.97 -29.88
CA ALA A 336 15.06 -14.12 -30.64
C ALA A 336 14.20 -14.40 -31.88
N LEU A 337 12.87 -14.22 -31.78
CA LEU A 337 11.94 -14.45 -32.89
C LEU A 337 11.85 -13.27 -33.86
N ALA A 338 11.92 -12.03 -33.38
CA ALA A 338 11.83 -10.82 -34.20
C ALA A 338 12.92 -10.79 -35.28
N ALA A 339 14.14 -11.21 -34.93
CA ALA A 339 15.26 -11.31 -35.87
C ALA A 339 15.01 -12.30 -37.03
N GLU A 340 14.25 -13.37 -36.78
CA GLU A 340 13.90 -14.36 -37.81
C GLU A 340 12.64 -13.94 -38.59
N LEU A 341 11.62 -13.39 -37.91
CA LEU A 341 10.41 -12.89 -38.53
C LEU A 341 10.68 -11.73 -39.48
N GLY A 342 11.62 -10.85 -39.15
CA GLY A 342 12.04 -9.74 -40.03
C GLY A 342 12.71 -10.20 -41.33
N ARG A 343 13.11 -11.47 -41.45
CA ARG A 343 13.66 -12.05 -42.68
C ARG A 343 12.60 -12.68 -43.58
N LEU A 344 11.38 -12.89 -43.08
CA LEU A 344 10.29 -13.43 -43.87
C LEU A 344 9.78 -12.39 -44.87
N SER A 345 9.45 -12.84 -46.07
CA SER A 345 8.84 -11.99 -47.11
C SER A 345 7.85 -12.79 -47.95
N GLY A 346 6.95 -12.09 -48.63
CA GLY A 346 5.91 -12.70 -49.47
C GLY A 346 4.97 -13.61 -48.67
N GLU A 347 4.62 -14.75 -49.24
CA GLU A 347 3.60 -15.67 -48.72
C GLU A 347 3.87 -16.17 -47.29
N ASP A 348 5.15 -16.31 -46.90
CA ASP A 348 5.50 -16.76 -45.54
C ASP A 348 5.15 -15.71 -44.49
N ALA A 349 5.44 -14.43 -44.76
CA ALA A 349 5.10 -13.34 -43.86
C ALA A 349 3.57 -13.22 -43.69
N ASP A 350 2.82 -13.41 -44.78
CA ASP A 350 1.35 -13.36 -44.75
C ASP A 350 0.74 -14.54 -44.00
N ARG A 351 1.30 -15.75 -44.16
CA ARG A 351 0.90 -16.94 -43.38
C ARG A 351 1.06 -16.71 -41.88
N TRP A 352 2.22 -16.19 -41.46
CA TRP A 352 2.47 -15.89 -40.05
C TRP A 352 1.56 -14.78 -39.51
N ARG A 353 1.34 -13.71 -40.30
CA ARG A 353 0.41 -12.63 -39.93
C ARG A 353 -1.00 -13.18 -39.67
N HIS A 354 -1.52 -14.00 -40.58
CA HIS A 354 -2.84 -14.59 -40.45
C HIS A 354 -2.95 -15.52 -39.24
N ALA A 355 -1.92 -16.35 -38.98
CA ALA A 355 -1.90 -17.24 -37.83
C ALA A 355 -1.87 -16.48 -36.49
N LEU A 356 -1.03 -15.44 -36.37
CA LEU A 356 -0.96 -14.63 -35.15
C LEU A 356 -2.25 -13.84 -34.92
N GLN A 357 -2.83 -13.27 -35.98
CA GLN A 357 -4.12 -12.58 -35.89
C GLN A 357 -5.24 -13.53 -35.44
N GLY A 358 -5.31 -14.75 -36.00
CA GLY A 358 -6.31 -15.75 -35.60
C GLY A 358 -6.21 -16.14 -34.11
N VAL A 359 -4.99 -16.16 -33.54
CA VAL A 359 -4.79 -16.38 -32.10
C VAL A 359 -5.30 -15.19 -31.29
N LEU A 360 -5.00 -13.95 -31.70
CA LEU A 360 -5.50 -12.74 -31.03
C LEU A 360 -7.03 -12.67 -31.06
N ASP A 361 -7.63 -12.94 -32.21
CA ASP A 361 -9.08 -12.94 -32.39
C ASP A 361 -9.75 -13.98 -31.48
N SER A 362 -9.16 -15.18 -31.35
CA SER A 362 -9.62 -16.20 -30.41
C SER A 362 -9.53 -15.73 -28.96
N ILE A 363 -8.43 -15.10 -28.56
CA ILE A 363 -8.25 -14.59 -27.19
C ILE A 363 -9.24 -13.47 -26.90
N GLU A 364 -9.46 -12.56 -27.84
CA GLU A 364 -10.43 -11.46 -27.65
C GLU A 364 -11.88 -11.97 -27.66
N ALA A 365 -12.19 -13.02 -28.43
CA ALA A 365 -13.46 -13.72 -28.36
C ALA A 365 -13.69 -14.33 -26.96
N ASP A 366 -12.69 -15.02 -26.40
CA ASP A 366 -12.75 -15.56 -25.04
C ASP A 366 -12.91 -14.43 -24.00
N ARG A 367 -12.14 -13.35 -24.12
CA ARG A 367 -12.24 -12.17 -23.24
C ARG A 367 -13.59 -11.49 -23.33
N SER A 368 -14.17 -11.35 -24.52
CA SER A 368 -15.50 -10.77 -24.70
C SER A 368 -16.58 -11.63 -24.03
N THR A 369 -16.45 -12.96 -24.11
CA THR A 369 -17.32 -13.91 -23.41
C THR A 369 -17.21 -13.75 -21.89
N ILE A 370 -15.99 -13.68 -21.36
CA ILE A 370 -15.72 -13.42 -19.94
C ILE A 370 -16.35 -12.09 -19.50
N ARG A 371 -16.14 -11.02 -20.29
CA ARG A 371 -16.68 -9.68 -19.99
C ARG A 371 -18.20 -9.68 -20.00
N ALA A 372 -18.83 -10.35 -20.97
CA ALA A 372 -20.29 -10.46 -21.04
C ALA A 372 -20.88 -11.17 -19.81
N VAL A 373 -20.26 -12.26 -19.36
CA VAL A 373 -20.67 -12.96 -18.13
C VAL A 373 -20.48 -12.08 -16.88
N SER A 374 -19.43 -11.25 -16.87
CA SER A 374 -19.14 -10.31 -15.79
C SER A 374 -19.86 -8.95 -15.92
N GLY A 375 -20.70 -8.73 -16.93
CA GLY A 375 -21.39 -7.45 -17.16
C GLY A 375 -20.48 -6.27 -17.54
N ARG A 376 -19.24 -6.53 -17.99
CA ARG A 376 -18.27 -5.47 -18.36
C ARG A 376 -18.46 -5.00 -19.81
N PRO A 377 -18.29 -3.70 -20.11
CA PRO A 377 -18.37 -3.19 -21.47
C PRO A 377 -17.25 -3.74 -22.36
N ALA A 378 -17.53 -3.89 -23.66
CA ALA A 378 -16.54 -4.28 -24.64
C ALA A 378 -15.51 -3.17 -24.84
N ARG A 379 -14.23 -3.53 -24.96
CA ARG A 379 -13.18 -2.59 -25.34
C ARG A 379 -13.29 -2.32 -26.83
N GLU A 380 -13.24 -1.06 -27.25
CA GLU A 380 -13.10 -0.71 -28.66
C GLU A 380 -11.78 -1.27 -29.19
N ALA A 381 -11.88 -2.08 -30.25
CA ALA A 381 -10.71 -2.63 -30.92
C ALA A 381 -10.03 -1.49 -31.70
N ASP A 382 -8.74 -1.30 -31.43
CA ASP A 382 -7.92 -0.39 -32.23
C ASP A 382 -7.62 -1.10 -33.57
N THR A 383 -8.11 -0.54 -34.67
CA THR A 383 -8.06 -1.18 -36.00
C THR A 383 -6.77 -0.88 -36.77
N ALA A 384 -5.72 -0.45 -36.08
CA ALA A 384 -4.43 -0.18 -36.72
C ALA A 384 -3.83 -1.49 -37.28
N GLU A 385 -3.36 -1.45 -38.52
CA GLU A 385 -2.58 -2.56 -39.09
C GLU A 385 -1.25 -2.68 -38.34
N LEU A 386 -1.13 -3.73 -37.52
CA LEU A 386 0.09 -4.04 -36.80
C LEU A 386 1.09 -4.74 -37.73
N SER A 387 2.36 -4.38 -37.59
CA SER A 387 3.46 -5.14 -38.18
C SER A 387 3.52 -6.56 -37.61
N LEU A 388 4.23 -7.47 -38.30
CA LEU A 388 4.37 -8.86 -37.85
C LEU A 388 5.05 -8.97 -36.48
N GLU A 389 6.00 -8.07 -36.23
CA GLU A 389 6.70 -7.96 -34.95
C GLU A 389 5.76 -7.48 -33.84
N GLU A 390 4.93 -6.47 -34.10
CA GLU A 390 3.93 -5.97 -33.15
C GLU A 390 2.85 -7.02 -32.86
N LEU A 391 2.40 -7.78 -33.87
CA LEU A 391 1.46 -8.89 -33.68
C LEU A 391 2.03 -9.99 -32.78
N LEU A 392 3.31 -10.34 -32.94
CA LEU A 392 3.97 -11.30 -32.05
C LEU A 392 3.99 -10.78 -30.62
N VAL A 393 4.31 -9.49 -30.42
CA VAL A 393 4.31 -8.86 -29.09
C VAL A 393 2.93 -8.94 -28.47
N GLU A 394 1.88 -8.56 -29.20
CA GLU A 394 0.50 -8.61 -28.72
C GLU A 394 0.07 -10.04 -28.36
N VAL A 395 0.38 -11.04 -29.19
CA VAL A 395 0.06 -12.45 -28.90
C VAL A 395 0.78 -12.92 -27.63
N LEU A 396 2.09 -12.66 -27.52
CA LEU A 396 2.86 -13.05 -26.33
C LEU A 396 2.30 -12.37 -25.09
N GLN A 397 1.97 -11.09 -25.16
CA GLN A 397 1.39 -10.33 -24.07
C GLN A 397 0.00 -10.84 -23.66
N ALA A 398 -0.85 -11.15 -24.63
CA ALA A 398 -2.20 -11.61 -24.41
C ALA A 398 -2.24 -13.02 -23.80
N THR A 399 -1.40 -13.94 -24.27
CA THR A 399 -1.32 -15.33 -23.81
C THR A 399 -0.63 -15.49 -22.46
N THR A 400 0.37 -14.67 -22.17
CA THR A 400 1.12 -14.74 -20.89
C THR A 400 0.48 -13.90 -19.78
N GLY A 401 -0.52 -13.07 -20.10
CA GLY A 401 -1.12 -12.10 -19.18
C GLY A 401 -0.13 -11.00 -18.78
N LEU A 402 0.82 -10.67 -19.66
CA LEU A 402 1.85 -9.66 -19.45
C LEU A 402 1.56 -8.33 -20.16
N ALA A 403 0.45 -8.26 -20.92
CA ALA A 403 0.01 -7.04 -21.59
C ALA A 403 0.04 -5.84 -20.64
N GLY A 404 0.77 -4.79 -21.03
CA GLY A 404 0.98 -3.56 -20.26
C GLY A 404 1.94 -3.64 -19.06
N LYS A 405 2.47 -4.81 -18.70
CA LYS A 405 3.28 -4.97 -17.47
C LYS A 405 4.73 -4.56 -17.72
N SER A 406 5.36 -3.99 -16.72
CA SER A 406 6.78 -3.60 -16.72
C SER A 406 7.50 -4.33 -15.59
N VAL A 407 8.82 -4.49 -15.74
CA VAL A 407 9.65 -4.99 -14.65
C VAL A 407 9.66 -3.94 -13.55
N VAL A 408 9.38 -4.36 -12.32
CA VAL A 408 9.38 -3.49 -11.14
C VAL A 408 10.44 -3.96 -10.17
N SER A 409 11.33 -3.06 -9.75
CA SER A 409 12.26 -3.32 -8.66
C SER A 409 11.56 -3.07 -7.32
N VAL A 410 11.64 -4.01 -6.38
CA VAL A 410 11.14 -3.82 -5.00
C VAL A 410 12.31 -3.68 -4.07
N THR A 411 12.24 -2.67 -3.21
CA THR A 411 13.19 -2.43 -2.13
C THR A 411 12.43 -2.13 -0.84
N GLU A 412 13.06 -2.40 0.29
CA GLU A 412 12.41 -2.33 1.59
C GLU A 412 13.14 -1.37 2.55
N ILE A 413 12.35 -0.51 3.18
CA ILE A 413 12.75 0.31 4.33
C ILE A 413 12.25 -0.42 5.58
N THR A 414 13.20 -0.87 6.39
CA THR A 414 12.97 -1.77 7.52
C THR A 414 14.01 -1.55 8.63
N PRO A 415 13.68 -1.78 9.92
CA PRO A 415 14.66 -1.74 11.01
C PRO A 415 15.71 -2.85 10.92
N GLU A 416 15.49 -3.94 10.17
CA GLU A 416 16.48 -5.03 10.00
C GLU A 416 17.84 -4.54 9.53
N ARG A 417 17.86 -3.48 8.72
CA ARG A 417 19.08 -2.84 8.19
C ARG A 417 19.98 -2.26 9.29
N LEU A 418 19.43 -2.00 10.47
CA LEU A 418 20.13 -1.40 11.60
C LEU A 418 20.56 -2.44 12.65
N LEU A 419 20.28 -3.73 12.42
CA LEU A 419 20.65 -4.77 13.36
C LEU A 419 22.15 -4.98 13.38
N THR A 420 22.69 -5.13 14.59
CA THR A 420 24.10 -5.46 14.83
C THR A 420 24.18 -6.51 15.94
N GLY A 421 24.98 -7.56 15.75
CA GLY A 421 25.09 -8.67 16.71
C GLY A 421 23.76 -9.41 16.93
N ASP A 422 23.46 -9.73 18.19
CA ASP A 422 22.27 -10.50 18.60
C ASP A 422 21.04 -9.62 18.90
N VAL A 423 20.95 -8.43 18.30
CA VAL A 423 19.78 -7.55 18.44
C VAL A 423 18.69 -8.03 17.50
N ARG A 424 17.44 -8.05 17.98
CA ARG A 424 16.26 -8.36 17.15
C ARG A 424 15.46 -7.09 16.87
N VAL A 425 14.62 -7.14 15.84
CA VAL A 425 13.74 -6.01 15.46
C VAL A 425 12.86 -5.56 16.64
N GLU A 426 12.37 -6.52 17.43
CA GLU A 426 11.50 -6.23 18.58
C GLU A 426 12.22 -5.49 19.70
N ASP A 427 13.55 -5.59 19.76
CA ASP A 427 14.37 -4.88 20.74
C ASP A 427 14.63 -3.41 20.31
N LEU A 428 14.28 -3.05 19.07
CA LEU A 428 14.37 -1.69 18.51
C LEU A 428 13.04 -0.93 18.55
N LEU A 429 11.91 -1.63 18.40
CA LEU A 429 10.57 -1.03 18.34
C LEU A 429 9.97 -0.80 19.73
N ALA A 430 9.98 0.45 20.17
CA ALA A 430 9.54 0.85 21.49
C ALA A 430 8.01 0.70 21.68
N GLY A 431 7.23 0.89 20.63
CA GLY A 431 5.76 0.86 20.67
C GLY A 431 5.10 -0.50 20.42
N GLU A 432 5.87 -1.56 20.15
CA GLU A 432 5.35 -2.84 19.65
C GLU A 432 4.51 -3.63 20.68
N PHE A 433 4.78 -3.46 21.98
CA PHE A 433 4.10 -4.22 23.02
C PHE A 433 2.57 -3.92 23.08
N LEU A 434 1.82 -4.79 23.78
CA LEU A 434 0.34 -4.78 23.78
C LEU A 434 -0.27 -4.86 22.37
N SER A 435 0.21 -5.80 21.54
CA SER A 435 -0.27 -5.98 20.16
C SER A 435 -0.16 -4.70 19.32
N ARG A 436 0.97 -3.97 19.43
CA ARG A 436 1.26 -2.71 18.73
C ARG A 436 0.45 -1.49 19.19
N PHE A 437 -0.24 -1.56 20.32
CA PHE A 437 -0.90 -0.39 20.94
C PHE A 437 -0.02 0.35 21.95
N GLY A 438 1.10 -0.25 22.37
CA GLY A 438 1.98 0.28 23.41
C GLY A 438 2.43 1.71 23.14
N GLY A 439 2.70 2.04 21.88
CA GLY A 439 3.07 3.39 21.46
C GLY A 439 2.07 4.47 21.88
N PHE A 440 0.76 4.21 21.94
CA PHE A 440 -0.22 5.23 22.34
C PHE A 440 -0.14 5.63 23.82
N LEU A 441 0.47 4.80 24.67
CA LEU A 441 0.58 5.04 26.11
C LEU A 441 1.57 6.15 26.46
N HIS A 442 2.57 6.40 25.61
CA HIS A 442 3.62 7.36 25.93
C HIS A 442 4.26 7.95 24.68
N GLU A 443 4.32 9.28 24.62
CA GLU A 443 4.88 10.00 23.47
C GLU A 443 6.36 9.67 23.18
N PRO A 444 7.26 9.57 24.20
CA PRO A 444 8.63 9.11 23.98
C PRO A 444 8.79 7.75 23.27
N LEU A 445 7.83 6.82 23.40
CA LEU A 445 7.89 5.57 22.65
C LEU A 445 7.68 5.82 21.16
N ARG A 446 6.66 6.61 20.81
CA ARG A 446 6.39 7.00 19.42
C ARG A 446 7.50 7.84 18.83
N ARG A 447 8.14 8.70 19.64
CA ARG A 447 9.33 9.44 19.22
C ARG A 447 10.45 8.49 18.83
N ARG A 448 10.73 7.47 19.65
CA ARG A 448 11.76 6.48 19.36
C ARG A 448 11.46 5.69 18.09
N ASP A 449 10.22 5.26 17.91
CA ASP A 449 9.80 4.55 16.69
C ASP A 449 9.92 5.45 15.45
N PHE A 450 9.53 6.72 15.55
CA PHE A 450 9.71 7.72 14.50
C PHE A 450 11.19 7.93 14.15
N ASP A 451 12.05 8.10 15.15
CA ASP A 451 13.50 8.25 14.95
C ASP A 451 14.11 7.01 14.30
N LEU A 452 13.65 5.82 14.69
CA LEU A 452 14.05 4.55 14.10
C LEU A 452 13.67 4.47 12.62
N GLY A 453 12.41 4.82 12.27
CA GLY A 453 11.96 4.85 10.87
C GLY A 453 12.74 5.84 10.02
N TYR A 454 12.99 7.04 10.55
CA TYR A 454 13.80 8.05 9.89
C TYR A 454 15.22 7.52 9.63
N ARG A 455 15.86 6.93 10.64
CA ARG A 455 17.19 6.33 10.51
C ARG A 455 17.22 5.17 9.51
N SER A 456 16.25 4.26 9.54
CA SER A 456 16.16 3.15 8.59
C SER A 456 16.14 3.66 7.14
N THR A 457 15.49 4.79 6.90
CA THR A 457 15.43 5.39 5.56
C THR A 457 16.74 6.04 5.16
N LEU A 458 17.42 6.74 6.09
CA LEU A 458 18.75 7.28 5.84
C LEU A 458 19.74 6.16 5.46
N GLU A 459 19.71 5.05 6.19
CA GLU A 459 20.57 3.90 5.89
C GLU A 459 20.20 3.25 4.56
N TRP A 460 18.90 3.05 4.30
CA TRP A 460 18.43 2.58 3.01
C TRP A 460 18.88 3.48 1.84
N MET A 461 18.89 4.81 2.00
CA MET A 461 19.43 5.72 0.97
C MET A 461 20.94 5.55 0.78
N ARG A 462 21.71 5.42 1.87
CA ARG A 462 23.18 5.18 1.82
C ARG A 462 23.54 3.89 1.11
N ASP A 463 22.74 2.85 1.31
CA ASP A 463 22.90 1.53 0.67
C ASP A 463 22.51 1.51 -0.82
N GLY A 464 22.19 2.67 -1.41
CA GLY A 464 21.75 2.75 -2.81
C GLY A 464 20.28 2.39 -3.01
N GLY A 465 19.44 2.50 -1.97
CA GLY A 465 18.01 2.20 -2.08
C GLY A 465 17.31 2.97 -3.20
N LEU A 466 17.76 4.20 -3.48
CA LEU A 466 17.27 5.06 -4.57
C LEU A 466 17.95 4.82 -5.92
N THR A 467 19.10 4.12 -5.97
CA THR A 467 19.80 3.84 -7.24
C THR A 467 19.19 2.68 -8.02
N GLY A 468 18.29 1.90 -7.39
CA GLY A 468 17.73 0.69 -7.99
C GLY A 468 18.74 -0.47 -8.05
N HIS A 469 18.25 -1.69 -8.33
CA HIS A 469 19.05 -2.92 -8.28
C HIS A 469 20.08 -3.05 -9.43
N ASP A 470 19.91 -2.31 -10.51
CA ASP A 470 20.77 -2.30 -11.70
C ASP A 470 21.41 -0.92 -11.96
N GLY A 471 21.34 -0.01 -10.97
CA GLY A 471 21.93 1.33 -11.05
C GLY A 471 21.18 2.29 -11.97
N ARG A 472 19.97 1.93 -12.41
CA ARG A 472 19.18 2.72 -13.34
C ARG A 472 18.15 3.65 -12.67
N GLY A 473 18.05 3.62 -11.34
CA GLY A 473 17.29 4.59 -10.55
C GLY A 473 17.94 5.99 -10.55
N LEU A 474 18.04 6.60 -9.37
CA LEU A 474 18.70 7.90 -9.24
C LEU A 474 20.22 7.78 -9.37
N SER A 475 20.84 8.79 -9.98
CA SER A 475 22.30 8.90 -10.01
C SER A 475 22.88 9.06 -8.58
N PRO A 476 24.12 8.63 -8.32
CA PRO A 476 24.75 8.78 -7.02
C PRO A 476 24.74 10.22 -6.50
N GLN A 477 24.88 11.20 -7.40
CA GLN A 477 24.78 12.61 -7.05
C GLN A 477 23.37 12.97 -6.53
N HIS A 478 22.31 12.58 -7.23
CA HIS A 478 20.94 12.85 -6.76
C HIS A 478 20.63 12.13 -5.44
N VAL A 479 21.15 10.91 -5.24
CA VAL A 479 21.01 10.20 -3.97
C VAL A 479 21.70 10.96 -2.84
N GLU A 480 22.92 11.46 -3.05
CA GLU A 480 23.64 12.26 -2.05
C GLU A 480 22.89 13.56 -1.73
N LEU A 481 22.32 14.24 -2.73
CA LEU A 481 21.49 15.43 -2.52
C LEU A 481 20.26 15.13 -1.66
N ALA A 482 19.56 14.04 -1.94
CA ALA A 482 18.38 13.62 -1.18
C ALA A 482 18.74 13.24 0.27
N LEU A 483 19.82 12.46 0.43
CA LEU A 483 20.33 12.03 1.73
C LEU A 483 20.79 13.23 2.58
N SER A 484 21.59 14.12 2.00
CA SER A 484 22.08 15.33 2.68
C SER A 484 20.91 16.19 3.17
N ALA A 485 19.90 16.42 2.32
CA ALA A 485 18.71 17.17 2.72
C ALA A 485 17.95 16.50 3.88
N ALA A 486 17.81 15.17 3.86
CA ALA A 486 17.17 14.45 4.95
C ALA A 486 17.99 14.53 6.26
N VAL A 487 19.32 14.43 6.19
CA VAL A 487 20.21 14.56 7.37
C VAL A 487 20.18 15.97 7.96
N GLU A 488 20.19 17.00 7.12
CA GLU A 488 20.13 18.40 7.54
C GLU A 488 18.77 18.74 8.16
N ARG A 489 17.68 18.18 7.62
CA ARG A 489 16.32 18.51 8.05
C ARG A 489 15.99 17.97 9.44
N TYR A 490 16.41 16.76 9.77
CA TYR A 490 16.08 16.11 11.04
C TYR A 490 17.17 15.13 11.46
N GLN A 491 17.61 15.25 12.71
CA GLN A 491 18.61 14.38 13.30
C GLN A 491 17.93 13.45 14.32
N PRO A 492 17.73 12.17 14.00
CA PRO A 492 17.08 11.23 14.93
C PRO A 492 17.96 11.01 16.16
N ALA A 493 17.34 10.89 17.34
CA ALA A 493 18.06 10.61 18.58
C ALA A 493 18.83 9.28 18.50
N PRO A 494 19.93 9.08 19.27
CA PRO A 494 20.75 7.87 19.22
C PRO A 494 19.94 6.56 19.30
N LEU A 495 20.42 5.50 18.66
CA LEU A 495 19.73 4.21 18.67
C LEU A 495 19.67 3.68 20.10
N VAL A 496 18.47 3.40 20.59
CA VAL A 496 18.25 2.81 21.90
C VAL A 496 17.73 1.39 21.71
N VAL A 497 18.58 0.42 22.05
CA VAL A 497 18.20 -1.00 22.12
C VAL A 497 17.68 -1.26 23.53
N GLU A 498 16.42 -1.68 23.65
CA GLU A 498 15.81 -1.98 24.94
C GLU A 498 15.32 -3.42 24.95
N ARG A 499 15.98 -4.26 25.76
CA ARG A 499 15.59 -5.66 25.93
C ARG A 499 14.51 -5.75 27.00
N GLY A 500 13.31 -6.16 26.60
CA GLY A 500 12.19 -6.40 27.51
C GLY A 500 11.10 -5.33 27.43
N ARG A 501 10.33 -5.17 28.52
CA ARG A 501 9.24 -4.19 28.53
C ARG A 501 9.79 -2.79 28.81
N PRO A 502 9.33 -1.77 28.08
CA PRO A 502 9.79 -0.40 28.30
C PRO A 502 9.42 0.08 29.70
N ASP A 503 10.31 0.87 30.30
CA ASP A 503 10.00 1.56 31.56
C ASP A 503 8.95 2.64 31.32
N LEU A 504 7.74 2.43 31.85
CA LEU A 504 6.60 3.29 31.63
C LEU A 504 6.29 4.10 32.89
N PRO A 505 6.01 5.42 32.77
CA PRO A 505 5.59 6.18 33.93
C PRO A 505 4.25 5.65 34.48
N LEU A 506 3.98 5.89 35.77
CA LEU A 506 2.75 5.43 36.44
C LEU A 506 1.47 5.82 35.66
N ARG A 507 1.44 7.01 35.07
CA ARG A 507 0.32 7.48 34.23
C ARG A 507 0.02 6.55 33.05
N ALA A 508 1.05 6.01 32.40
CA ALA A 508 0.91 5.11 31.25
C ALA A 508 0.38 3.74 31.69
N HIS A 509 0.82 3.25 32.85
CA HIS A 509 0.26 2.04 33.48
C HIS A 509 -1.22 2.21 33.82
N VAL A 510 -1.60 3.35 34.41
CA VAL A 510 -3.01 3.67 34.71
C VAL A 510 -3.85 3.76 33.44
N ALA A 511 -3.34 4.38 32.38
CA ALA A 511 -4.03 4.45 31.10
C ALA A 511 -4.22 3.06 30.47
N ALA A 512 -3.19 2.23 30.46
CA ALA A 512 -3.28 0.83 29.99
C ALA A 512 -4.33 0.04 30.78
N ALA A 513 -4.35 0.17 32.10
CA ALA A 513 -5.35 -0.47 32.96
C ALA A 513 -6.77 0.01 32.62
N ARG A 514 -6.98 1.30 32.36
CA ARG A 514 -8.28 1.84 31.94
C ARG A 514 -8.76 1.26 30.60
N VAL A 515 -7.86 1.12 29.62
CA VAL A 515 -8.19 0.49 28.33
C VAL A 515 -8.64 -0.96 28.53
N LEU A 516 -7.88 -1.73 29.31
CA LEU A 516 -8.20 -3.13 29.61
C LEU A 516 -9.53 -3.28 30.36
N THR A 517 -9.77 -2.46 31.39
CA THR A 517 -11.02 -2.48 32.16
C THR A 517 -12.22 -2.13 31.27
N ARG A 518 -12.08 -1.18 30.34
CA ARG A 518 -13.12 -0.88 29.36
C ARG A 518 -13.39 -2.05 28.43
N ALA A 519 -12.35 -2.65 27.84
CA ALA A 519 -12.51 -3.81 26.97
C ALA A 519 -13.22 -4.96 27.68
N ALA A 520 -12.84 -5.26 28.93
CA ALA A 520 -13.52 -6.27 29.75
C ALA A 520 -14.98 -5.90 30.05
N GLY A 521 -15.25 -4.64 30.39
CA GLY A 521 -16.60 -4.16 30.66
C GLY A 521 -17.54 -4.27 29.45
N ILE A 522 -17.04 -3.96 28.26
CA ILE A 522 -17.78 -4.10 26.99
C ILE A 522 -18.10 -5.58 26.74
N ALA A 523 -17.11 -6.47 26.85
CA ALA A 523 -17.31 -7.90 26.65
C ALA A 523 -18.34 -8.51 27.62
N VAL A 524 -18.34 -8.07 28.88
CA VAL A 524 -19.36 -8.49 29.87
C VAL A 524 -20.73 -7.95 29.49
N TRP A 525 -20.83 -6.68 29.10
CA TRP A 525 -22.10 -6.05 28.75
C TRP A 525 -22.74 -6.65 27.50
N GLU A 526 -21.95 -6.95 26.46
CA GLU A 526 -22.43 -7.65 25.26
C GLU A 526 -22.93 -9.05 25.58
N ARG A 527 -22.21 -9.79 26.44
CA ARG A 527 -22.63 -11.12 26.89
C ARG A 527 -23.91 -11.11 27.74
N LEU A 528 -24.25 -9.99 28.36
CA LEU A 528 -25.51 -9.82 29.11
C LEU A 528 -26.68 -9.37 28.22
N ARG A 529 -26.40 -8.89 27.00
CA ARG A 529 -27.42 -8.43 26.03
C ARG A 529 -27.72 -9.43 24.91
N GLY A 530 -26.77 -10.29 24.56
CA GLY A 530 -26.98 -11.44 23.67
C GLY A 530 -27.45 -12.65 24.47
#